data_AF-A0A1H9U3R6-F1
#
_entry.id   AF-A0A1H9U3R6-F1
#
_cell.length_a   1.000
_cell.length_b   1.000
_cell.length_c   1.000
_cell.angle_alpha   90.00
_cell.angle_beta   90.00
_cell.angle_gamma   90.00
#
_symmetry.space_group_name_H-M   'P 1'
#
loop_
_entity.id
_entity.type
_entity.pdbx_description
1 polymer ?
#
loop_
_entity_poly.entity_id
_entity_poly.type
_entity_poly.pdbx_seq_one_letter_code
_entity_poly.pdbx_strand_id
1 'polypeptide(L)'
;MSMDRDLTDFLWLRVTEDHETAQRPTDAPWAKPTWALRRDDDDDAYVDLGTQHLDRESSLNEDELTHIARHDPTRAFAEVELLKWLLAEHELRADGDGGYVCAVDGEDCGTLRRMAALYADHEEYRQEWRP
;
A
#
# COMPACT_ATOMS: atom_id res chain seq x y z
N MET A 1 15.42 -9.71 20.50
CA MET A 1 14.61 -8.50 20.24
C MET A 1 13.18 -8.80 20.70
N SER A 2 12.41 -7.78 21.09
CA SER A 2 10.98 -7.99 21.41
C SER A 2 10.22 -8.25 20.10
N MET A 3 9.20 -9.11 20.14
CA MET A 3 8.35 -9.44 18.98
C MET A 3 7.78 -8.19 18.30
N ASP A 4 7.41 -7.17 19.08
CA ASP A 4 6.91 -5.88 18.59
C ASP A 4 7.95 -5.10 17.76
N ARG A 5 9.25 -5.23 18.06
CA ARG A 5 10.31 -4.56 17.30
C ARG A 5 10.51 -5.23 15.94
N ASP A 6 10.58 -6.57 15.94
CA ASP A 6 10.73 -7.34 14.71
C ASP A 6 9.53 -7.11 13.75
N LEU A 7 8.32 -7.02 14.29
CA LEU A 7 7.10 -6.73 13.53
C LEU A 7 7.10 -5.30 12.96
N THR A 8 7.48 -4.32 13.78
CA THR A 8 7.56 -2.91 13.35
C THR A 8 8.62 -2.73 12.26
N ASP A 9 9.81 -3.33 12.43
CA ASP A 9 10.89 -3.28 11.44
C ASP A 9 10.45 -3.91 10.10
N PHE A 10 9.77 -5.06 10.15
CA PHE A 10 9.19 -5.70 8.97
C PHE A 10 8.18 -4.79 8.26
N LEU A 11 7.24 -4.20 8.99
CA LEU A 11 6.22 -3.31 8.43
C LEU A 11 6.83 -2.06 7.80
N TRP A 12 7.79 -1.41 8.45
CA TRP A 12 8.48 -0.25 7.87
C TRP A 12 9.17 -0.58 6.56
N LEU A 13 9.84 -1.73 6.51
CA LEU A 13 10.53 -2.18 5.31
C LEU A 13 9.55 -2.38 4.15
N ARG A 14 8.45 -3.13 4.38
CA ARG A 14 7.45 -3.39 3.34
C ARG A 14 6.71 -2.14 2.87
N VAL A 15 6.27 -1.30 3.81
CA VAL A 15 5.60 -0.03 3.50
C VAL A 15 6.52 0.92 2.73
N THR A 16 7.83 0.88 3.00
CA THR A 16 8.82 1.65 2.23
C THR A 16 8.98 1.12 0.81
N GLU A 17 9.03 -0.19 0.62
CA GLU A 17 9.08 -0.81 -0.72
C GLU A 17 7.82 -0.49 -1.55
N ASP A 18 6.64 -0.53 -0.92
CA ASP A 18 5.38 -0.14 -1.56
C ASP A 18 5.38 1.34 -1.94
N HIS A 19 5.93 2.20 -1.08
CA HIS A 19 6.05 3.64 -1.36
C HIS A 19 6.89 3.89 -2.61
N GLU A 20 8.07 3.26 -2.70
CA GLU A 20 8.93 3.36 -3.88
C GLU A 20 8.23 2.84 -5.13
N THR A 21 7.49 1.73 -5.00
CA THR A 21 6.74 1.11 -6.10
C THR A 21 5.62 2.02 -6.59
N ALA A 22 4.86 2.65 -5.70
CA ALA A 22 3.79 3.59 -6.03
C ALA A 22 4.35 4.91 -6.62
N GLN A 23 5.54 5.34 -6.20
CA GLN A 23 6.16 6.56 -6.69
C GLN A 23 6.72 6.43 -8.12
N ARG A 24 7.32 5.29 -8.46
CA ARG A 24 8.01 5.08 -9.76
C ARG A 24 7.18 5.45 -10.99
N PRO A 25 5.89 5.08 -11.10
CA PRO A 25 5.07 5.50 -12.23
C PRO A 25 4.85 7.02 -12.27
N THR A 26 4.74 7.69 -11.13
CA THR A 26 4.58 9.16 -11.07
C THR A 26 5.82 9.89 -11.59
N ASP A 27 7.01 9.35 -11.37
CA ASP A 27 8.28 9.95 -11.82
C ASP A 27 8.63 9.60 -13.28
N ALA A 28 7.86 8.72 -13.92
CA ALA A 28 8.15 8.28 -15.28
C ALA A 28 7.72 9.34 -16.32
N PRO A 29 8.57 9.66 -17.32
CA PRO A 29 8.29 10.73 -18.28
C PRO A 29 7.10 10.46 -19.21
N TRP A 30 6.70 9.19 -19.32
CA TRP A 30 5.57 8.75 -20.15
C TRP A 30 4.25 8.74 -19.37
N ALA A 31 4.30 8.89 -18.05
CA ALA A 31 3.17 8.67 -17.17
C ALA A 31 2.63 9.97 -16.55
N LYS A 32 1.32 10.00 -16.31
CA LYS A 32 0.65 10.96 -15.46
C LYS A 32 0.57 10.40 -14.04
N PRO A 33 0.59 11.26 -13.00
CA PRO A 33 0.44 10.84 -11.62
C PRO A 33 -0.92 10.20 -11.34
N THR A 34 -1.96 10.59 -12.09
CA THR A 34 -3.31 10.08 -11.97
C THR A 34 -3.71 9.34 -13.25
N TRP A 35 -4.30 8.17 -13.07
CA TRP A 35 -4.82 7.35 -14.17
C TRP A 35 -6.34 7.39 -14.15
N ALA A 36 -6.95 7.30 -15.33
CA ALA A 36 -8.39 7.36 -15.45
C ALA A 36 -8.88 6.41 -16.53
N LEU A 37 -9.98 5.72 -16.24
CA LEU A 37 -10.74 4.99 -17.24
C LEU A 37 -11.40 5.99 -18.19
N ARG A 38 -11.24 5.76 -19.48
CA ARG A 38 -11.75 6.57 -20.59
C ARG A 38 -12.35 5.65 -21.65
N ARG A 39 -13.05 6.26 -22.60
CA ARG A 39 -13.60 5.61 -23.79
C ARG A 39 -13.22 6.45 -25.00
N ASP A 40 -12.87 5.80 -26.10
CA ASP A 40 -12.55 6.46 -27.35
C ASP A 40 -13.80 6.66 -28.23
N ASP A 41 -13.61 7.02 -29.50
CA ASP A 41 -14.70 7.28 -30.45
C ASP A 41 -15.44 5.99 -30.87
N ASP A 42 -14.82 4.82 -30.72
CA ASP A 42 -15.38 3.50 -31.03
C ASP A 42 -16.05 2.85 -29.78
N ASP A 43 -16.13 3.59 -28.67
CA ASP A 43 -16.65 3.17 -27.37
C ASP A 43 -15.81 2.08 -26.68
N ASP A 44 -14.54 1.95 -27.07
CA ASP A 44 -13.60 1.02 -26.45
C ASP A 44 -12.98 1.63 -25.17
N ALA A 45 -13.02 0.85 -24.08
CA ALA A 45 -12.51 1.28 -22.78
C ALA A 45 -10.98 1.17 -22.69
N TYR A 46 -10.34 2.21 -22.14
CA TYR A 46 -8.90 2.23 -21.90
C TYR A 46 -8.55 3.03 -20.64
N VAL A 47 -7.39 2.75 -20.04
CA VAL A 47 -6.80 3.55 -18.97
C VAL A 47 -5.77 4.51 -19.57
N ASP A 48 -5.99 5.81 -19.43
CA ASP A 48 -5.04 6.85 -19.81
C ASP A 48 -3.89 6.90 -18.78
N LEU A 49 -2.72 6.43 -19.17
CA LEU A 49 -1.52 6.51 -18.34
C LEU A 49 -0.73 7.80 -18.60
N GLY A 50 -1.00 8.57 -19.65
CA GLY A 50 -0.14 9.68 -20.08
C GLY A 50 0.11 9.67 -21.58
N THR A 51 1.32 9.31 -22.00
CA THR A 51 1.66 9.10 -23.41
C THR A 51 1.37 7.65 -23.86
N GLN A 52 0.93 6.79 -22.96
CA GLN A 52 0.54 5.40 -23.20
C GLN A 52 -0.87 5.16 -22.65
N HIS A 53 -1.51 4.09 -23.14
CA HIS A 53 -2.80 3.61 -22.64
C HIS A 53 -2.74 2.10 -22.41
N LEU A 54 -3.55 1.62 -21.48
CA LEU A 54 -3.88 0.20 -21.35
C LEU A 54 -5.29 -0.02 -21.84
N ASP A 55 -5.50 -1.08 -22.60
CA ASP A 55 -6.76 -1.33 -23.31
C ASP A 55 -6.96 -2.84 -23.52
N ARG A 56 -7.87 -3.20 -24.41
CA ARG A 56 -8.12 -4.58 -24.79
C ARG A 56 -6.91 -5.24 -25.49
N GLU A 57 -6.10 -4.50 -26.24
CA GLU A 57 -4.87 -5.04 -26.86
C GLU A 57 -3.84 -5.44 -25.81
N SER A 58 -3.92 -4.82 -24.63
CA SER A 58 -3.18 -5.20 -23.42
C SER A 58 -3.71 -6.50 -22.77
N SER A 59 -4.67 -7.19 -23.39
CA SER A 59 -5.35 -8.40 -22.89
C SER A 59 -6.13 -8.19 -21.58
N LEU A 60 -6.54 -6.94 -21.30
CA LEU A 60 -7.33 -6.58 -20.14
C LEU A 60 -8.81 -6.46 -20.49
N ASN A 61 -9.67 -6.83 -19.55
CA ASN A 61 -11.10 -6.58 -19.60
C ASN A 61 -11.48 -5.27 -18.86
N GLU A 62 -12.73 -4.82 -19.00
CA GLU A 62 -13.18 -3.54 -18.42
C GLU A 62 -13.12 -3.52 -16.88
N ASP A 63 -13.34 -4.65 -16.21
CA ASP A 63 -13.23 -4.72 -14.75
C ASP A 63 -11.75 -4.57 -14.30
N GLU A 64 -10.82 -5.16 -15.05
CA GLU A 64 -9.37 -5.00 -14.81
C GLU A 64 -8.91 -3.57 -15.08
N LEU A 65 -9.36 -2.96 -16.18
CA LEU A 65 -9.08 -1.55 -16.47
C LEU A 65 -9.66 -0.62 -15.39
N THR A 66 -10.87 -0.90 -14.92
CA THR A 66 -11.50 -0.17 -13.81
C THR A 66 -10.70 -0.33 -12.51
N HIS A 67 -10.24 -1.54 -12.21
CA HIS A 67 -9.39 -1.82 -11.06
C HIS A 67 -8.10 -1.02 -11.13
N ILE A 68 -7.39 -1.06 -12.26
CA ILE A 68 -6.13 -0.33 -12.47
C ILE A 68 -6.33 1.18 -12.34
N ALA A 69 -7.36 1.74 -12.98
CA ALA A 69 -7.67 3.16 -12.87
C ALA A 69 -8.04 3.58 -11.44
N ARG A 70 -8.70 2.69 -10.68
CA ARG A 70 -9.05 2.95 -9.28
C ARG A 70 -7.84 2.90 -8.34
N HIS A 71 -6.82 2.11 -8.69
CA HIS A 71 -5.57 1.95 -7.94
C HIS A 71 -4.42 2.73 -8.60
N ASP A 72 -4.70 3.94 -9.07
CA ASP A 72 -3.72 4.79 -9.71
C ASP A 72 -2.55 5.16 -8.76
N PRO A 73 -1.37 5.54 -9.30
CA PRO A 73 -0.18 5.84 -8.51
C PRO A 73 -0.40 6.89 -7.41
N THR A 74 -1.20 7.93 -7.66
CA THR A 74 -1.49 8.97 -6.65
C THR A 74 -2.25 8.40 -5.47
N ARG A 75 -3.26 7.56 -5.73
CA ARG A 75 -4.01 6.89 -4.67
C ARG A 75 -3.14 5.89 -3.91
N ALA A 76 -2.41 5.03 -4.61
CA ALA A 76 -1.53 4.04 -3.99
C ALA A 76 -0.49 4.71 -3.08
N PHE A 77 0.09 5.82 -3.53
CA PHE A 77 1.01 6.64 -2.73
C PHE A 77 0.33 7.18 -1.46
N ALA A 78 -0.89 7.73 -1.57
CA ALA A 78 -1.63 8.24 -0.41
C ALA A 78 -1.99 7.14 0.60
N GLU A 79 -2.33 5.93 0.13
CA GLU A 79 -2.57 4.76 0.99
C GLU A 79 -1.31 4.36 1.75
N VAL A 80 -0.15 4.36 1.10
CA VAL A 80 1.13 4.05 1.74
C VAL A 80 1.56 5.11 2.76
N GLU A 81 1.36 6.40 2.47
CA GLU A 81 1.65 7.48 3.41
C GLU A 81 0.77 7.39 4.67
N LEU A 82 -0.50 6.95 4.53
CA LEU A 82 -1.35 6.65 5.67
C LEU A 82 -0.78 5.50 6.52
N LEU A 83 -0.28 4.43 5.90
CA LEU A 83 0.33 3.30 6.63
C LEU A 83 1.59 3.74 7.38
N LYS A 84 2.46 4.56 6.78
CA LYS A 84 3.62 5.13 7.48
C LYS A 84 3.22 5.99 8.67
N TRP A 85 2.18 6.82 8.52
CA TRP A 85 1.67 7.62 9.62
C TRP A 85 1.17 6.75 10.77
N LEU A 86 0.44 5.67 10.48
CA LEU A 86 0.00 4.70 11.49
C LEU A 86 1.19 4.03 12.20
N LEU A 87 2.23 3.63 11.46
CA LEU A 87 3.44 3.05 12.08
C LEU A 87 4.13 4.04 13.02
N ALA A 88 4.35 5.28 12.58
CA ALA A 88 4.94 6.33 13.39
C ALA A 88 4.09 6.63 14.65
N GLU A 89 2.76 6.59 14.51
CA GLU A 89 1.82 6.76 15.61
C GLU A 89 2.01 5.68 16.71
N HIS A 90 2.34 4.45 16.29
CA HIS A 90 2.58 3.31 17.18
C HIS A 90 3.98 3.33 17.80
N GLU A 91 5.00 3.84 17.11
CA GLU A 91 6.34 4.04 17.66
C GLU A 91 6.38 5.14 18.73
N LEU A 92 5.80 6.31 18.45
CA LEU A 92 5.80 7.45 19.38
C LEU A 92 5.11 7.14 20.72
N ARG A 93 4.15 6.21 20.72
CA ARG A 93 3.43 5.78 21.92
C ARG A 93 4.13 4.68 22.72
N ALA A 94 5.19 4.07 22.18
CA ALA A 94 5.99 3.07 22.89
C ALA A 94 7.00 3.71 23.88
N ASP A 95 7.32 5.00 23.72
CA ASP A 95 8.39 5.69 24.47
C ASP A 95 7.97 6.32 25.82
N GLY A 96 6.78 5.99 26.34
CA GLY A 96 6.55 6.00 27.80
C GLY A 96 5.87 7.21 28.44
N ASP A 97 5.18 8.10 27.72
CA ASP A 97 4.35 9.13 28.37
C ASP A 97 3.02 9.36 27.63
N GLY A 98 1.98 8.58 27.98
CA GLY A 98 0.59 8.87 27.59
C GLY A 98 -0.20 7.72 26.97
N GLY A 99 -0.66 6.77 27.81
CA GLY A 99 -1.87 5.97 27.58
C GLY A 99 -1.81 4.92 26.46
N TYR A 100 -1.60 3.66 26.86
CA TYR A 100 -1.65 2.47 26.01
C TYR A 100 -2.97 2.33 25.25
N VAL A 101 -2.91 2.35 23.91
CA VAL A 101 -3.93 1.69 23.06
C VAL A 101 -3.38 0.40 22.46
N CYS A 102 -2.05 0.26 22.31
CA CYS A 102 -1.42 -0.95 21.75
C CYS A 102 -1.13 -2.07 22.75
N ALA A 103 -1.12 -1.79 24.06
CA ALA A 103 -0.87 -2.81 25.08
C ALA A 103 -1.89 -2.62 26.20
N VAL A 104 -3.12 -3.07 25.96
CA VAL A 104 -3.96 -3.48 27.08
C VAL A 104 -3.37 -4.83 27.50
N ASP A 105 -2.67 -4.87 28.62
CA ASP A 105 -2.19 -6.09 29.29
C ASP A 105 -1.08 -6.90 28.60
N GLY A 106 -0.09 -6.24 27.99
CA GLY A 106 1.14 -6.92 27.53
C GLY A 106 0.96 -7.87 26.33
N GLU A 107 -0.17 -7.75 25.63
CA GLU A 107 -0.42 -8.40 24.35
C GLU A 107 0.15 -7.56 23.20
N ASP A 108 0.65 -8.24 22.16
CA ASP A 108 1.19 -7.59 20.95
C ASP A 108 0.14 -6.69 20.28
N CYS A 109 0.57 -5.59 19.67
CA CYS A 109 -0.37 -4.62 19.13
C CYS A 109 -1.22 -5.19 17.97
N GLY A 110 -2.51 -5.43 18.24
CA GLY A 110 -3.43 -6.00 17.25
C GLY A 110 -3.61 -5.17 15.98
N THR A 111 -3.35 -3.85 16.03
CA THR A 111 -3.34 -3.02 14.81
C THR A 111 -2.16 -3.38 13.91
N LEU A 112 -0.95 -3.48 14.45
CA LEU A 112 0.25 -3.85 13.70
C LEU A 112 0.13 -5.26 13.11
N ARG A 113 -0.42 -6.22 13.85
CA ARG A 113 -0.71 -7.57 13.33
C ARG A 113 -1.68 -7.56 12.15
N ARG A 114 -2.73 -6.72 12.20
CA ARG A 114 -3.68 -6.55 11.08
C ARG A 114 -3.03 -5.89 9.87
N MET A 115 -2.12 -4.94 10.09
CA MET A 115 -1.31 -4.38 8.99
C MET A 115 -0.41 -5.44 8.36
N ALA A 116 0.22 -6.30 9.18
CA ALA A 116 1.08 -7.38 8.69
C ALA A 116 0.34 -8.40 7.83
N ALA A 117 -0.97 -8.56 8.02
CA ALA A 117 -1.79 -9.44 7.20
C ALA A 117 -1.84 -9.01 5.71
N LEU A 118 -1.52 -7.75 5.39
CA LEU A 118 -1.36 -7.28 4.00
C LEU A 118 -0.19 -7.97 3.29
N TYR A 119 0.81 -8.43 4.04
CA TYR A 119 2.04 -9.03 3.55
C TYR A 119 2.14 -10.52 3.92
N ALA A 120 0.99 -11.19 4.14
CA ALA A 120 0.96 -12.58 4.60
C ALA A 120 1.52 -13.59 3.58
N ASP A 121 1.62 -13.20 2.32
CA ASP A 121 2.23 -13.94 1.21
C ASP A 121 3.74 -13.66 1.06
N HIS A 122 4.29 -12.70 1.81
CA HIS A 122 5.70 -12.37 1.77
C HIS A 122 6.56 -13.47 2.41
N GLU A 123 7.73 -13.78 1.83
CA GLU A 123 8.59 -14.87 2.31
C GLU A 123 9.16 -14.63 3.73
N GLU A 124 9.38 -13.37 4.08
CA GLU A 124 9.87 -12.95 5.41
C GLU A 124 8.74 -12.84 6.46
N TYR A 125 7.47 -13.01 6.05
CA TYR A 125 6.34 -12.97 6.96
C TYR A 125 6.37 -14.14 7.95
N ARG A 126 6.26 -13.82 9.24
CA ARG A 126 6.19 -14.84 10.31
C ARG A 126 4.75 -15.10 10.70
N GLN A 127 4.36 -16.38 10.77
CA GLN A 127 3.00 -16.80 11.13
C GLN A 127 2.57 -16.34 12.53
N GLU A 128 3.51 -16.07 13.43
CA GLU A 128 3.25 -15.50 14.76
C GLU A 128 2.66 -14.07 14.72
N TRP A 129 2.85 -13.35 13.61
CA TRP A 129 2.27 -12.01 13.40
C TRP A 129 0.82 -12.03 12.93
N ARG A 130 0.25 -13.22 12.69
CA ARG A 130 -1.14 -13.34 12.28
C ARG A 130 -2.07 -12.80 13.38
N PRO A 131 -3.10 -12.01 13.01
CA PRO A 131 -4.11 -11.56 13.96
C PRO A 131 -4.83 -12.70 14.68
#